data_AF-A0A0H5CL63-F1
#
_entry.id   AF-A0A0H5CL63-F1
#
_cell.length_a   1.000
_cell.length_b   1.000
_cell.length_c   1.000
_cell.angle_alpha   90.00
_cell.angle_beta   90.00
_cell.angle_gamma   90.00
#
_symmetry.space_group_name_H-M   'P 1'
#
loop_
_entity.id
_entity.type
_entity.pdbx_description
1 polymer ?
#
loop_
_entity_poly.entity_id
_entity_poly.type
_entity_poly.pdbx_seq_one_letter_code
_entity_poly.pdbx_strand_id
1 'polypeptide(L)'
;MSKIPIPDLRFESSFRKSLNTEYSKAGINASTESVDRYTNAMVITKVIMRDLIFMPLIQGFIFSSLMILARPWLVKVARNGRQFGVAFFQSLGLRPKPLA
;
A
#
# COMPACT_ATOMS: atom_id res chain seq x y z
N MET A 1 -27.10 16.12 -22.58
CA MET A 1 -25.83 15.47 -23.00
C MET A 1 -25.46 14.45 -21.93
N SER A 2 -25.76 13.17 -22.17
CA SER A 2 -25.48 12.08 -21.22
C SER A 2 -23.98 11.83 -21.17
N LYS A 3 -23.37 12.02 -19.99
CA LYS A 3 -21.99 11.63 -19.73
C LYS A 3 -21.88 10.12 -19.98
N ILE A 4 -21.22 9.72 -21.05
CA ILE A 4 -20.76 8.34 -21.24
C ILE A 4 -19.76 8.09 -20.11
N PRO A 5 -20.03 7.18 -19.16
CA PRO A 5 -19.06 6.85 -18.13
C PRO A 5 -17.91 6.13 -18.83
N ILE A 6 -16.81 6.84 -19.07
CA ILE A 6 -15.61 6.24 -19.66
C ILE A 6 -15.09 5.22 -18.61
N PRO A 7 -15.10 3.91 -18.91
CA PRO A 7 -14.55 2.93 -17.99
C PRO A 7 -13.05 3.17 -17.82
N ASP A 8 -12.54 3.02 -16.60
CA ASP A 8 -11.15 3.34 -16.26
C ASP A 8 -10.16 2.38 -16.97
N LEU A 9 -9.51 2.90 -18.01
CA LEU A 9 -8.53 2.18 -18.85
C LEU A 9 -7.27 1.75 -18.07
N ARG A 10 -7.06 2.27 -16.84
CA ARG A 10 -5.91 1.90 -16.02
C ARG A 10 -5.99 0.44 -15.58
N PHE A 11 -7.18 -0.06 -15.25
CA PHE A 11 -7.36 -1.47 -14.91
C PHE A 11 -7.05 -2.37 -16.10
N GLU A 12 -7.56 -2.03 -17.28
CA GLU A 12 -7.33 -2.82 -18.49
C GLU A 12 -5.84 -2.88 -18.85
N SER A 13 -5.13 -1.75 -18.80
CA SER A 13 -3.70 -1.69 -19.10
C SER A 13 -2.84 -2.48 -18.10
N SER A 14 -3.12 -2.35 -16.79
CA SER A 14 -2.43 -3.12 -15.75
C SER A 14 -2.75 -4.62 -15.86
N PHE A 15 -4.01 -4.96 -16.08
CA PHE A 15 -4.45 -6.35 -16.22
C PHE A 15 -3.81 -7.02 -17.43
N ARG A 16 -3.81 -6.37 -18.60
CA ARG A 16 -3.12 -6.87 -19.81
C ARG A 16 -1.62 -7.06 -19.57
N LYS A 17 -0.96 -6.17 -18.82
CA LYS A 17 0.46 -6.28 -18.48
C LYS A 17 0.74 -7.47 -17.56
N SER A 18 -0.06 -7.66 -16.51
CA SER A 18 0.07 -8.80 -15.58
C SER A 18 -0.22 -10.13 -16.28
N LEU A 19 -1.26 -10.18 -17.11
CA LEU A 19 -1.56 -11.36 -17.92
C LEU A 19 -0.42 -11.72 -18.86
N ASN A 20 0.06 -10.79 -19.68
CA ASN A 20 1.14 -11.06 -20.62
C ASN A 20 2.41 -11.59 -19.93
N THR A 21 2.67 -11.14 -18.70
CA THR A 21 3.80 -11.60 -17.87
C THR A 21 3.59 -13.03 -17.37
N GLU A 22 2.38 -13.43 -16.97
CA GLU A 22 2.10 -14.80 -16.53
C GLU A 22 2.00 -15.77 -17.73
N TYR A 23 1.45 -15.34 -18.87
CA TYR A 23 1.41 -16.13 -20.10
C TYR A 23 2.83 -16.42 -20.65
N SER A 24 3.72 -15.42 -20.62
CA SER A 24 5.11 -15.64 -21.05
C SER A 24 5.87 -16.59 -20.13
N LYS A 25 5.59 -16.55 -18.81
CA LYS A 25 6.18 -17.47 -17.83
C LYS A 25 5.63 -18.89 -17.95
N ALA A 26 4.38 -19.04 -18.35
CA ALA A 26 3.75 -20.34 -18.57
C ALA A 26 4.15 -20.99 -19.92
N GLY A 27 4.90 -20.28 -20.79
CA GLY A 27 5.32 -20.79 -22.10
C GLY A 27 4.16 -20.97 -23.09
N ILE A 28 3.01 -20.35 -22.81
CA ILE A 28 1.81 -20.45 -23.64
C ILE A 28 1.88 -19.35 -24.70
N ASN A 29 2.22 -19.73 -25.93
CA ASN A 29 2.15 -18.82 -27.07
C ASN A 29 0.68 -18.58 -27.43
N ALA A 30 0.25 -17.32 -27.48
CA ALA A 30 -1.12 -16.90 -27.78
C ALA A 30 -1.63 -17.35 -29.17
N SER A 31 -0.78 -17.96 -29.98
CA SER A 31 -1.03 -18.47 -31.32
C SER A 31 -1.37 -19.97 -31.38
N THR A 32 -1.39 -20.71 -30.26
CA THR A 32 -1.87 -22.11 -30.24
C THR A 32 -3.36 -22.14 -29.91
N GLU A 33 -4.20 -22.41 -30.93
CA GLU A 33 -5.68 -22.31 -30.98
C GLU A 33 -6.49 -23.10 -29.92
N SER A 34 -5.88 -23.76 -28.94
CA SER A 34 -6.59 -24.64 -28.00
C SER A 34 -6.15 -24.48 -26.54
N VAL A 35 -5.73 -23.27 -26.11
CA VAL A 35 -5.54 -23.03 -24.68
C VAL A 35 -6.89 -23.11 -23.98
N ASP A 36 -7.14 -24.25 -23.34
CA ASP A 36 -8.33 -24.58 -22.55
C ASP A 36 -8.83 -23.34 -21.79
N ARG A 37 -10.11 -22.99 -22.00
CA ARG A 37 -10.77 -21.87 -21.29
C ARG A 37 -10.56 -21.94 -19.79
N TYR A 38 -10.43 -23.15 -19.23
CA TYR A 38 -10.13 -23.40 -17.82
C TYR A 38 -8.75 -22.90 -17.40
N THR A 39 -7.71 -23.17 -18.19
CA THR A 39 -6.33 -22.73 -17.89
C THR A 39 -6.21 -21.22 -17.97
N ASN A 40 -6.85 -20.61 -18.98
CA ASN A 40 -6.96 -19.15 -19.11
C ASN A 40 -7.71 -18.51 -17.92
N ALA A 41 -8.85 -19.09 -17.53
CA ALA A 41 -9.62 -18.61 -16.38
C ALA A 41 -8.84 -18.71 -15.06
N MET A 42 -8.04 -19.77 -14.88
CA MET A 42 -7.20 -19.94 -13.69
C MET A 42 -6.10 -18.89 -13.61
N VAL A 43 -5.42 -18.61 -14.73
CA VAL A 43 -4.40 -17.56 -14.82
C VAL A 43 -5.01 -16.18 -14.54
N ILE A 44 -6.14 -15.88 -15.17
CA ILE A 44 -6.88 -14.62 -14.96
C ILE A 44 -7.30 -14.46 -13.50
N THR A 45 -7.89 -15.50 -12.90
CA THR A 45 -8.37 -15.46 -11.50
C THR A 45 -7.21 -15.26 -10.53
N LYS A 46 -6.08 -15.93 -10.76
CA LYS A 46 -4.87 -15.76 -9.94
C LYS A 46 -4.34 -14.33 -9.99
N VAL A 47 -4.29 -13.74 -11.18
CA VAL A 47 -3.84 -12.34 -11.38
C VAL A 47 -4.78 -11.37 -10.65
N ILE A 48 -6.10 -11.54 -10.80
CA ILE A 48 -7.10 -10.67 -10.15
C ILE A 48 -7.00 -10.76 -8.63
N MET A 49 -6.94 -11.97 -8.07
CA MET A 49 -6.82 -12.16 -6.62
C MET A 49 -5.58 -11.45 -6.07
N ARG A 50 -4.43 -11.60 -6.73
CA ARG A 50 -3.17 -10.98 -6.31
C ARG A 50 -3.21 -9.45 -6.41
N ASP A 51 -3.59 -8.93 -7.57
CA ASP A 51 -3.39 -7.52 -7.89
C ASP A 51 -4.53 -6.64 -7.35
N LEU A 52 -5.77 -7.13 -7.31
CA LEU A 52 -6.93 -6.34 -6.85
C LEU A 52 -7.28 -6.56 -5.39
N ILE A 53 -6.98 -7.73 -4.80
CA ILE A 53 -7.43 -8.06 -3.44
C ILE A 53 -6.24 -8.05 -2.48
N PHE A 54 -5.17 -8.79 -2.78
CA PHE A 54 -4.04 -8.90 -1.85
C PHE A 54 -3.28 -7.58 -1.69
N MET A 55 -2.98 -6.86 -2.77
CA MET A 55 -2.21 -5.61 -2.69
C MET A 55 -2.87 -4.53 -1.81
N PRO A 56 -4.14 -4.13 -2.03
CA PRO A 56 -4.80 -3.14 -1.18
C PRO A 56 -5.03 -3.63 0.26
N LEU A 57 -5.25 -4.94 0.46
CA LEU A 57 -5.42 -5.51 1.80
C LEU A 57 -4.12 -5.43 2.62
N ILE A 58 -2.99 -5.82 2.02
CA ILE A 58 -1.67 -5.73 2.65
C ILE A 58 -1.34 -4.26 2.94
N GLN A 59 -1.61 -3.35 2.01
CA GLN A 59 -1.39 -1.92 2.21
C GLN A 59 -2.17 -1.39 3.43
N GLY A 60 -3.46 -1.74 3.55
CA GLY A 60 -4.28 -1.36 4.70
C GLY A 60 -3.79 -1.95 6.02
N PHE A 61 -3.37 -3.22 6.02
CA PHE A 61 -2.86 -3.89 7.20
C PHE A 61 -1.52 -3.31 7.69
N ILE A 62 -0.59 -3.03 6.77
CA ILE A 62 0.70 -2.40 7.08
C ILE A 62 0.48 -1.01 7.66
N PHE A 63 -0.38 -0.19 7.04
CA PHE A 63 -0.60 1.18 7.49
C PHE A 63 -1.27 1.22 8.88
N SER A 64 -2.22 0.31 9.12
CA SER A 64 -2.87 0.16 10.43
C SER A 64 -1.88 -0.30 11.50
N SER A 65 -1.04 -1.29 11.19
CA SER A 65 -0.01 -1.79 12.09
C SER A 65 1.04 -0.71 12.41
N LEU A 66 1.43 0.07 11.40
CA LEU A 66 2.33 1.21 11.57
C LEU A 66 1.75 2.25 12.53
N MET A 67 0.47 2.62 12.39
CA MET A 67 -0.17 3.58 13.30
C MET A 67 -0.27 3.05 14.74
N ILE A 68 -0.55 1.76 14.92
CA ILE A 68 -0.59 1.14 16.26
C ILE A 68 0.79 1.24 16.92
N LEU A 69 1.87 0.97 16.17
CA LEU A 69 3.24 1.07 16.66
C LEU A 69 3.73 2.52 16.82
N ALA A 70 3.16 3.47 16.08
CA ALA A 70 3.51 4.88 16.18
C ALA A 70 3.13 5.50 17.54
N ARG A 71 2.10 4.99 18.22
CA ARG A 71 1.64 5.54 19.52
C ARG A 71 2.74 5.62 20.60
N PRO A 72 3.42 4.52 21.00
CA PRO A 72 4.48 4.59 22.01
C PRO A 72 5.68 5.42 21.55
N TRP A 73 5.98 5.45 20.25
CA TRP A 73 7.05 6.25 19.69
C TRP A 73 6.75 7.75 19.82
N LEU A 74 5.53 8.18 19.50
CA LEU A 74 5.09 9.56 19.68
C LEU A 74 5.13 10.01 21.14
N VAL A 75 4.78 9.12 22.09
CA VAL A 75 4.90 9.40 23.52
C VAL A 75 6.36 9.62 23.92
N LYS A 76 7.30 8.82 23.40
CA LYS A 76 8.74 9.01 23.64
C LYS A 76 9.24 10.32 23.03
N VAL A 77 8.87 10.63 21.79
CA VAL A 77 9.24 11.89 21.12
C VAL A 77 8.71 13.09 21.89
N ALA A 78 7.46 13.04 22.38
CA ALA A 78 6.88 14.11 23.19
C ALA A 78 7.61 14.30 24.53
N ARG A 79 8.01 13.20 25.19
CA ARG A 79 8.81 13.27 26.43
C ARG A 79 10.20 13.86 26.17
N ASN A 80 10.89 13.41 25.13
CA ASN A 80 12.21 13.92 24.75
C ASN A 80 12.12 15.41 24.35
N GLY A 81 11.08 15.80 23.61
CA GLY A 81 10.83 17.19 23.24
C GLY A 81 10.59 18.09 24.46
N ARG A 82 9.84 17.62 25.46
CA ARG A 82 9.66 18.35 26.73
C ARG A 82 10.97 18.53 27.48
N GLN A 83 11.79 17.49 27.57
CA GLN A 83 13.10 17.57 28.23
C GLN A 83 14.04 18.52 27.51
N PHE A 84 14.08 18.47 26.18
CA PHE A 84 14.85 19.41 25.36
C PHE A 84 14.38 20.85 25.56
N GLY A 85 13.06 21.08 25.58
CA GLY A 85 12.50 22.40 25.87
C GLY A 85 12.93 22.92 27.24
N VAL A 86 12.82 22.11 28.29
CA VAL A 86 13.28 22.48 29.65
C VAL A 86 14.77 22.81 29.67
N ALA A 87 15.61 22.00 29.00
CA ALA A 87 17.05 22.25 28.90
C ALA A 87 17.38 23.54 28.14
N PHE A 88 16.64 23.83 27.07
CA PHE A 88 16.78 25.06 26.28
C PHE A 88 16.32 26.31 27.04
N PHE A 89 15.22 26.22 27.80
CA PHE A 89 14.79 27.32 28.67
C PHE A 89 15.81 27.61 29.78
N GLN A 90 16.41 26.55 30.36
CA GLN A 90 17.48 26.68 31.34
C GLN A 90 18.76 27.29 30.75
N SER A 91 19.13 26.94 29.51
CA SER A 91 20.29 27.55 28.84
C SER A 91 20.08 29.03 28.49
N LEU A 92 18.83 29.46 28.32
CA LEU A 92 18.45 30.87 28.15
C LEU A 92 18.39 31.67 29.48
N GLY A 93 18.67 31.04 30.63
CA GLY A 93 18.62 31.69 31.93
C GLY A 93 17.21 31.90 32.50
N LEU A 94 16.18 31.35 31.86
CA LEU A 94 14.80 31.40 32.34
C LEU A 94 14.55 30.20 33.27
N ARG A 95 13.93 30.43 34.43
CA ARG A 95 13.55 29.33 35.34
C ARG A 95 12.27 28.66 34.84
N PRO A 96 12.30 27.40 34.38
CA PRO A 96 11.08 26.70 34.01
C PRO A 96 10.26 26.36 35.26
N LYS A 97 8.94 26.54 35.19
CA LYS A 97 8.00 26.14 36.25
C LYS A 97 7.96 24.60 36.32
N PRO A 98 8.00 23.97 37.50
CA PRO A 98 7.95 22.51 37.60
C PRO A 98 6.64 21.99 36.99
N LEU A 99 6.76 21.05 36.06
CA LEU A 99 5.64 20.35 35.44
C LEU A 99 5.19 19.26 36.41
N ALA A 100 3.98 19.40 36.97
CA ALA A 100 3.28 18.36 37.72
C ALA A 100 2.90 17.18 36.82
#